data_AF-A0A963WB44-F1
#
_entry.id   AF-A0A963WB44-F1
#
_cell.length_a   1.000
_cell.length_b   1.000
_cell.length_c   1.000
_cell.angle_alpha   90.00
_cell.angle_beta   90.00
_cell.angle_gamma   90.00
#
_symmetry.space_group_name_H-M   'P 1'
#
loop_
_entity.id
_entity.type
_entity.pdbx_description
1 polymer ?
#
loop_
_entity_poly.entity_id
_entity_poly.type
_entity_poly.pdbx_seq_one_letter_code
_entity_poly.pdbx_strand_id
1 'polypeptide(L)'
;MRAAARRRSPLAALALLAGLSPAAHALPSFARQTGQECAACHVGAYGPQLTPYGVAFKIGGYTDGNGKEGHVPLSVMLVGAITHTGKDQAEPPTAHTHRNDNLTIDEVSTFLAGRLTEQLGAFIQATYDGVAQRSALDHADVRFAQTTRLAGKETVLGISVNNNPGV
;
A
#
# COMPACT_ATOMS: atom_id res chain seq x y z
N MET A 1 10.27 47.47 22.01
CA MET A 1 10.58 46.12 22.53
C MET A 1 10.22 45.10 21.45
N ARG A 2 11.21 44.44 20.83
CA ARG A 2 10.99 43.38 19.83
C ARG A 2 11.08 42.04 20.54
N ALA A 3 9.99 41.28 20.55
CA ALA A 3 9.97 39.93 21.12
C ALA A 3 10.85 39.00 20.28
N ALA A 4 11.85 38.39 20.90
CA ALA A 4 12.71 37.40 20.27
C ALA A 4 11.93 36.10 20.04
N ALA A 5 11.62 35.78 18.79
CA ALA A 5 11.05 34.50 18.42
C ALA A 5 12.08 33.38 18.70
N ARG A 6 11.80 32.54 19.70
CA ARG A 6 12.56 31.31 19.96
C ARG A 6 12.45 30.39 18.74
N ARG A 7 13.51 30.30 17.93
CA ARG A 7 13.69 29.23 16.93
C ARG A 7 13.69 27.89 17.65
N ARG A 8 12.58 27.17 17.59
CA ARG A 8 12.52 25.76 18.02
C ARG A 8 13.26 24.94 16.97
N SER A 9 14.41 24.40 17.34
CA SER A 9 15.30 23.66 16.44
C SER A 9 14.61 22.37 15.97
N PRO A 10 14.35 22.16 14.67
CA PRO A 10 13.64 20.98 14.15
C PRO A 10 14.46 19.68 14.24
N LEU A 11 15.73 19.77 14.65
CA LEU A 11 16.69 18.67 14.75
C LEU A 11 16.25 17.54 15.69
N ALA A 12 15.54 17.86 16.78
CA ALA A 12 15.08 16.83 17.72
C ALA A 12 13.94 15.97 17.15
N ALA A 13 13.06 16.56 16.34
CA ALA A 13 11.97 15.82 15.68
C ALA A 13 12.51 14.92 14.56
N LEU A 14 13.51 15.40 13.81
CA LEU A 14 14.17 14.63 12.75
C LEU A 14 14.95 13.42 13.31
N ALA A 15 15.61 13.58 14.47
CA ALA A 15 16.33 12.50 15.13
C ALA A 15 15.41 11.42 15.70
N LEU A 16 14.20 11.80 16.15
CA LEU A 16 13.20 10.84 16.63
C LEU A 16 12.64 9.98 15.48
N LEU A 17 12.41 10.57 14.30
CA LEU A 17 11.92 9.87 13.11
C LEU A 17 12.97 8.89 12.54
N ALA A 18 14.26 9.22 12.63
CA ALA A 18 15.33 8.33 12.16
C ALA A 18 15.47 7.06 13.03
N GLY A 19 15.19 7.13 14.33
CA GLY A 19 15.27 6.00 15.26
C GLY A 19 14.11 4.99 15.16
N LEU A 20 13.06 5.32 14.42
CA LEU A 20 11.83 4.56 14.26
C LEU A 20 11.69 4.00 12.83
N SER A 21 12.78 3.57 12.19
CA SER A 21 12.70 2.92 10.87
C SER A 21 12.47 1.41 11.04
N PRO A 22 11.23 0.89 11.16
CA PRO A 22 11.01 -0.52 10.89
C PRO A 22 11.40 -0.77 9.43
N ALA A 23 11.77 -2.00 9.10
CA ALA A 23 11.89 -2.43 7.71
C ALA A 23 10.63 -1.97 6.96
N ALA A 24 10.81 -1.27 5.83
CA ALA A 24 9.71 -0.83 4.99
C ALA A 24 9.09 -2.07 4.33
N HIS A 25 8.05 -2.62 4.96
CA HIS A 25 7.30 -3.74 4.42
C HIS A 25 6.35 -3.18 3.36
N ALA A 26 6.68 -3.36 2.07
CA ALA A 26 5.65 -3.30 1.02
C ALA A 26 4.53 -4.27 1.39
N LEU A 27 3.27 -3.94 1.04
CA LEU A 27 2.03 -4.60 1.49
C LEU A 27 2.27 -5.72 2.50
N PRO A 28 2.34 -5.40 3.79
CA PRO A 28 2.86 -6.28 4.82
C PRO A 28 2.29 -7.69 4.77
N SER A 29 1.05 -7.87 4.33
CA SER A 29 0.38 -9.17 4.23
C SER A 29 0.96 -10.12 3.19
N PHE A 30 1.24 -9.69 1.95
CA PHE A 30 1.87 -10.57 0.95
C PHE A 30 3.34 -10.85 1.27
N ALA A 31 4.06 -9.85 1.79
CA ALA A 31 5.43 -10.03 2.27
C ALA A 31 5.48 -11.04 3.44
N ARG A 32 4.54 -10.98 4.40
CA ARG A 32 4.41 -11.98 5.46
C ARG A 32 4.10 -13.38 4.93
N GLN A 33 3.16 -13.47 3.99
CA GLN A 33 2.72 -14.73 3.40
C GLN A 33 3.86 -15.44 2.66
N THR A 34 4.63 -14.71 1.86
CA THR A 34 5.66 -15.27 0.98
C THR A 34 7.06 -15.26 1.59
N GLY A 35 7.32 -14.37 2.56
CA GLY A 35 8.65 -14.10 3.10
C GLY A 35 9.59 -13.37 2.12
N GLN A 36 9.07 -12.85 1.00
CA GLN A 36 9.86 -12.19 -0.03
C GLN A 36 10.02 -10.69 0.22
N GLU A 37 11.14 -10.15 -0.26
CA GLU A 37 11.38 -8.71 -0.27
C GLU A 37 10.63 -8.02 -1.42
N CYS A 38 10.46 -6.70 -1.32
CA CYS A 38 9.70 -5.89 -2.29
C CYS A 38 10.25 -6.06 -3.72
N ALA A 39 11.58 -6.10 -3.87
CA ALA A 39 12.27 -6.26 -5.14
C ALA A 39 12.06 -7.63 -5.81
N ALA A 40 11.66 -8.64 -5.04
CA ALA A 40 11.32 -9.95 -5.60
C ALA A 40 10.06 -9.85 -6.46
N CYS A 41 9.07 -9.07 -6.05
CA CYS A 41 7.79 -8.92 -6.75
C CYS A 41 7.78 -7.73 -7.73
N HIS A 42 8.35 -6.60 -7.32
CA HIS A 42 8.28 -5.33 -8.04
C HIS A 42 9.61 -4.94 -8.66
N VAL A 43 9.59 -4.56 -9.94
CA VAL A 43 10.75 -4.00 -10.63
C VAL A 43 11.14 -2.69 -9.94
N GLY A 44 12.39 -2.61 -9.45
CA GLY A 44 12.85 -1.46 -8.67
C GLY A 44 12.23 -1.34 -7.28
N ALA A 45 11.70 -2.44 -6.72
CA ALA A 45 11.11 -2.57 -5.38
C ALA A 45 9.80 -1.81 -5.11
N TYR A 46 9.51 -0.71 -5.80
CA TYR A 46 8.35 0.14 -5.55
C TYR A 46 7.55 0.48 -6.82
N GLY A 47 7.99 0.01 -7.99
CA GLY A 47 7.30 0.24 -9.25
C GLY A 47 6.05 -0.64 -9.41
N PRO A 48 5.02 -0.18 -10.14
CA PRO A 48 3.83 -1.00 -10.43
C PRO A 48 4.17 -2.21 -11.30
N GLN A 49 5.28 -2.16 -12.04
CA GLN A 49 5.70 -3.24 -12.90
C GLN A 49 6.19 -4.45 -12.08
N LEU A 50 5.60 -5.62 -12.36
CA LEU A 50 6.00 -6.86 -11.72
C LEU A 50 7.20 -7.51 -12.40
N THR A 51 8.05 -8.16 -11.61
CA THR A 51 9.08 -9.10 -12.07
C THR A 51 8.41 -10.38 -12.59
N PRO A 52 9.14 -11.29 -13.27
CA PRO A 52 8.59 -12.61 -13.61
C PRO A 52 8.04 -13.38 -12.39
N TYR A 53 8.67 -13.24 -11.23
CA TYR A 53 8.17 -13.83 -9.98
C TYR A 53 6.84 -13.20 -9.54
N GLY A 54 6.74 -11.87 -9.53
CA GLY A 54 5.50 -11.17 -9.18
C GLY A 54 4.36 -11.49 -10.16
N VAL A 55 4.66 -11.61 -11.46
CA VAL A 55 3.70 -12.03 -12.48
C VAL A 55 3.22 -13.46 -12.21
N ALA A 56 4.12 -14.40 -11.93
CA ALA A 56 3.77 -15.78 -11.61
C ALA A 56 2.90 -15.87 -10.36
N PHE A 57 3.25 -15.14 -9.29
CA PHE A 57 2.48 -15.04 -8.04
C PHE A 57 1.04 -14.58 -8.30
N LYS A 58 0.87 -13.55 -9.13
CA LYS A 58 -0.44 -12.99 -9.50
C LYS A 58 -1.25 -13.92 -10.42
N ILE A 59 -0.60 -14.59 -11.36
CA ILE A 59 -1.24 -15.60 -12.22
C ILE A 59 -1.69 -16.81 -11.40
N GLY A 60 -0.88 -17.24 -10.43
CA GLY A 60 -1.21 -18.26 -9.44
C GLY A 60 -2.29 -17.86 -8.44
N GLY A 61 -2.94 -16.70 -8.62
CA GLY A 61 -4.08 -16.29 -7.81
C GLY A 61 -3.71 -15.80 -6.41
N TYR A 62 -2.49 -15.30 -6.20
CA TYR A 62 -2.00 -14.79 -4.92
C TYR A 62 -1.93 -15.83 -3.79
N THR A 63 -1.96 -17.12 -4.13
CA THR A 63 -1.98 -18.17 -3.12
C THR A 63 -0.59 -18.59 -2.70
N ASP A 64 0.46 -18.48 -3.50
CA ASP A 64 1.81 -18.92 -3.10
C ASP A 64 2.27 -18.36 -1.73
N GLY A 65 3.00 -19.15 -0.95
CA GLY A 65 3.41 -18.77 0.40
C GLY A 65 4.60 -19.56 0.90
N ASN A 66 5.12 -19.16 2.06
CA ASN A 66 6.29 -19.77 2.70
C ASN A 66 5.98 -21.08 3.47
N GLY A 67 4.78 -21.65 3.30
CA GLY A 67 4.34 -22.87 3.98
C GLY A 67 4.02 -22.72 5.47
N LYS A 68 4.11 -21.50 6.03
CA LYS A 68 3.69 -21.22 7.41
C LYS A 68 2.21 -20.88 7.44
N GLU A 69 1.51 -21.32 8.47
CA GLU A 69 0.11 -21.00 8.70
C GLU A 69 -0.05 -19.70 9.53
N GLY A 70 -1.27 -19.17 9.58
CA GLY A 70 -1.62 -18.06 10.48
C GLY A 70 -1.29 -16.66 9.95
N HIS A 71 -1.02 -16.50 8.65
CA HIS A 71 -0.82 -15.19 8.05
C HIS A 71 -2.13 -14.39 8.05
N VAL A 72 -2.12 -13.21 8.67
CA VAL A 72 -3.25 -12.29 8.60
C VAL A 72 -3.18 -11.53 7.27
N PRO A 73 -4.18 -11.63 6.37
CA PRO A 73 -4.15 -10.99 5.05
C PRO A 73 -4.52 -9.50 5.11
N LEU A 74 -4.37 -8.84 6.25
CA LEU A 74 -4.79 -7.45 6.47
C LEU A 74 -3.57 -6.55 6.64
N SER A 75 -3.59 -5.39 5.99
CA SER A 75 -2.62 -4.30 6.19
C SER A 75 -3.29 -2.94 6.14
N VAL A 76 -2.65 -1.93 6.73
CA VAL A 76 -3.11 -0.54 6.70
C VAL A 76 -1.93 0.37 6.35
N MET A 77 -2.19 1.40 5.55
CA MET A 77 -1.25 2.47 5.20
C MET A 77 -1.86 3.82 5.59
N LEU A 78 -1.03 4.70 6.11
CA LEU A 78 -1.41 6.05 6.52
C LEU A 78 -0.45 7.04 5.84
N VAL A 79 -0.99 8.03 5.14
CA VAL A 79 -0.23 9.14 4.56
C VAL A 79 -0.74 10.43 5.18
N GLY A 80 0.18 11.24 5.68
CA GLY A 80 -0.14 12.56 6.22
C GLY A 80 0.88 13.59 5.74
N ALA A 81 0.44 14.84 5.66
CA ALA A 81 1.25 15.94 5.15
C ALA A 81 1.22 17.14 6.08
N ILE A 82 2.34 17.86 6.09
CA ILE A 82 2.45 19.20 6.68
C ILE A 82 2.81 20.15 5.54
N THR A 83 1.97 21.14 5.31
CA THR A 83 2.16 22.11 4.23
C THR A 83 2.31 23.51 4.79
N HIS A 84 3.42 24.16 4.43
CA HIS A 84 3.68 25.58 4.67
C HIS A 84 3.97 26.29 3.34
N THR A 85 3.35 27.45 3.14
CA THR A 85 3.54 28.29 1.97
C THR A 85 4.11 29.64 2.39
N GLY A 86 4.92 30.27 1.53
CA GLY A 86 5.62 31.51 1.89
C GLY A 86 4.69 32.73 2.14
N LYS A 87 3.42 32.64 1.73
CA LYS A 87 2.35 33.60 2.01
C LYS A 87 1.03 32.85 2.12
N ASP A 88 0.12 33.38 2.91
CA ASP A 88 -1.23 32.84 3.03
C ASP A 88 -1.94 32.75 1.68
N GLN A 89 -2.60 31.63 1.43
CA GLN A 89 -3.48 31.46 0.27
C GLN A 89 -4.68 32.41 0.37
N ALA A 90 -5.23 32.81 -0.78
CA ALA A 90 -6.40 33.70 -0.82
C ALA A 90 -7.60 33.08 -0.08
N GLU A 91 -7.78 31.77 -0.19
CA GLU A 91 -8.79 30.98 0.51
C GLU A 91 -8.19 29.66 1.00
N PRO A 92 -8.75 29.06 2.06
CA PRO A 92 -8.36 27.71 2.46
C PRO A 92 -8.59 26.69 1.33
N PRO A 93 -7.70 25.70 1.12
CA PRO A 93 -7.89 24.66 0.09
C PRO A 93 -9.16 23.83 0.25
N THR A 94 -9.60 23.61 1.49
CA THR A 94 -10.82 22.89 1.86
C THR A 94 -11.51 23.57 3.04
N ALA A 95 -12.76 23.21 3.32
CA ALA A 95 -13.54 23.77 4.44
C ALA A 95 -12.93 23.47 5.83
N HIS A 96 -12.04 22.48 5.93
CA HIS A 96 -11.43 22.03 7.19
C HIS A 96 -9.91 22.25 7.21
N THR A 97 -9.39 23.05 6.29
CA THR A 97 -8.01 23.53 6.29
C THR A 97 -7.98 25.04 6.52
N HIS A 98 -6.79 25.56 6.75
CA HIS A 98 -6.46 26.97 6.89
C HIS A 98 -5.81 27.50 5.61
N ARG A 99 -5.68 28.84 5.51
CA ARG A 99 -4.98 29.50 4.40
C ARG A 99 -3.47 29.17 4.34
N ASN A 100 -2.90 28.64 5.41
CA ASN A 100 -1.50 28.24 5.50
C ASN A 100 -1.32 27.27 6.68
N ASP A 101 -0.13 26.67 6.81
CA ASP A 101 0.26 25.86 7.97
C ASP A 101 -0.71 24.70 8.29
N ASN A 102 -1.00 23.90 7.27
CA ASN A 102 -1.94 22.79 7.38
C ASN A 102 -1.25 21.48 7.74
N LEU A 103 -1.83 20.75 8.68
CA LEU A 103 -1.54 19.34 8.97
C LEU A 103 -2.75 18.51 8.52
N THR A 104 -2.54 17.55 7.64
CA THR A 104 -3.59 16.69 7.09
C THR A 104 -3.22 15.22 7.22
N ILE A 105 -4.25 14.39 7.36
CA ILE A 105 -4.16 12.95 7.03
C ILE A 105 -4.69 12.88 5.61
N ASP A 106 -3.80 12.69 4.64
CA ASP A 106 -4.16 12.69 3.23
C ASP A 106 -4.87 11.39 2.88
N GLU A 107 -4.36 10.26 3.38
CA GLU A 107 -4.84 8.95 2.99
C GLU A 107 -4.84 7.95 4.16
N VAL A 108 -5.93 7.18 4.27
CA VAL A 108 -5.99 5.96 5.08
C VAL A 108 -6.40 4.80 4.17
N SER A 109 -5.46 3.92 3.89
CA SER A 109 -5.65 2.79 2.96
C SER A 109 -5.65 1.48 3.72
N THR A 110 -6.66 0.66 3.46
CA THR A 110 -6.86 -0.66 4.07
C THR A 110 -6.76 -1.72 2.99
N PHE A 111 -6.01 -2.79 3.27
CA PHE A 111 -5.70 -3.82 2.30
C PHE A 111 -6.10 -5.19 2.82
N LEU A 112 -6.99 -5.87 2.10
CA LEU A 112 -7.19 -7.30 2.21
C LEU A 112 -6.43 -7.98 1.07
N ALA A 113 -5.23 -8.46 1.37
CA ALA A 113 -4.26 -8.92 0.40
C ALA A 113 -3.59 -10.22 0.87
N GLY A 114 -4.03 -11.36 0.33
CA GLY A 114 -3.53 -12.68 0.75
C GLY A 114 -4.26 -13.87 0.13
N ARG A 115 -3.75 -15.07 0.43
CA ARG A 115 -4.40 -16.37 0.24
C ARG A 115 -5.64 -16.43 1.14
N LEU A 116 -6.79 -16.72 0.56
CA LEU A 116 -8.05 -16.96 1.27
C LEU A 116 -8.34 -18.47 1.40
N THR A 117 -8.04 -19.24 0.35
CA THR A 117 -8.04 -20.71 0.32
C THR A 117 -6.85 -21.21 -0.51
N GLU A 118 -6.65 -22.52 -0.62
CA GLU A 118 -5.55 -23.09 -1.42
C GLU A 118 -5.55 -22.64 -2.90
N GLN A 119 -6.72 -22.31 -3.47
CA GLN A 119 -6.88 -21.89 -4.86
C GLN A 119 -7.44 -20.47 -5.03
N LEU A 120 -7.81 -19.80 -3.93
CA LEU A 120 -8.44 -18.48 -3.97
C LEU A 120 -7.58 -17.47 -3.21
N GLY A 121 -7.24 -16.37 -3.86
CA GLY A 121 -6.59 -15.23 -3.21
C GLY A 121 -7.20 -13.91 -3.67
N ALA A 122 -6.87 -12.85 -2.93
CA ALA A 122 -7.40 -11.52 -3.19
C ALA A 122 -6.34 -10.44 -2.98
N PHE A 123 -6.49 -9.36 -3.74
CA PHE A 123 -5.86 -8.08 -3.52
C PHE A 123 -6.94 -7.00 -3.58
N ILE A 124 -7.38 -6.53 -2.42
CA ILE A 124 -8.42 -5.51 -2.28
C ILE A 124 -7.85 -4.36 -1.47
N GLN A 125 -7.96 -3.14 -2.00
CA GLN A 125 -7.60 -1.89 -1.36
C GLN A 125 -8.83 -0.98 -1.31
N ALA A 126 -9.14 -0.49 -0.12
CA ALA A 126 -10.10 0.59 0.09
C ALA A 126 -9.41 1.75 0.80
N THR A 127 -9.63 2.95 0.29
CA THR A 127 -8.93 4.16 0.71
C THR A 127 -9.92 5.22 1.14
N TYR A 128 -9.61 5.91 2.23
CA TYR A 128 -10.27 7.14 2.64
C TYR A 128 -9.33 8.33 2.42
N ASP A 129 -9.74 9.26 1.55
CA ASP A 129 -9.10 10.55 1.35
C ASP A 129 -9.57 11.50 2.45
N GLY A 130 -8.64 11.91 3.33
CA GLY A 130 -8.96 12.77 4.46
C GLY A 130 -9.09 14.26 4.10
N VAL A 131 -8.61 14.67 2.93
CA VAL A 131 -8.73 16.05 2.41
C VAL A 131 -10.04 16.22 1.63
N ALA A 132 -10.39 15.28 0.77
CA ALA A 132 -11.66 15.27 0.06
C ALA A 132 -12.83 14.72 0.90
N GLN A 133 -12.53 14.04 2.01
CA GLN A 133 -13.49 13.32 2.87
C GLN A 133 -14.33 12.30 2.10
N ARG A 134 -13.68 11.49 1.27
CA ARG A 134 -14.34 10.48 0.42
C ARG A 134 -13.64 9.13 0.53
N SER A 135 -14.43 8.07 0.50
CA SER A 135 -13.92 6.71 0.38
C SER A 135 -14.00 6.23 -1.06
N ALA A 136 -12.99 5.47 -1.48
CA ALA A 136 -12.97 4.77 -2.76
C ALA A 136 -12.50 3.33 -2.58
N LEU A 137 -12.88 2.48 -3.54
CA LEU A 137 -12.34 1.13 -3.68
C LEU A 137 -11.36 1.15 -4.85
N ASP A 138 -10.08 1.40 -4.56
CA ASP A 138 -9.07 1.65 -5.61
C ASP A 138 -8.72 0.40 -6.39
N HIS A 139 -8.62 -0.72 -5.67
CA HIS A 139 -8.31 -2.01 -6.25
C HIS A 139 -9.20 -3.09 -5.62
N ALA A 140 -9.77 -3.92 -6.46
CA ALA A 140 -10.32 -5.20 -6.08
C ALA A 140 -9.92 -6.17 -7.19
N ASP A 141 -9.11 -7.17 -6.86
CA ASP A 141 -8.77 -8.29 -7.72
C ASP A 141 -8.90 -9.58 -6.91
N VAL A 142 -9.88 -10.41 -7.27
CA VAL A 142 -10.12 -11.72 -6.67
C VAL A 142 -9.86 -12.77 -7.73
N ARG A 143 -9.02 -13.75 -7.39
CA ARG A 143 -8.53 -14.75 -8.34
C ARG A 143 -8.70 -16.14 -7.79
N PHE A 144 -9.34 -16.98 -8.59
CA PHE A 144 -9.25 -18.42 -8.46
C PHE A 144 -8.22 -18.93 -9.48
N ALA A 145 -7.26 -19.74 -9.03
CA ALA A 145 -6.26 -20.33 -9.90
C ALA A 145 -5.97 -21.78 -9.50
N GLN A 146 -5.80 -22.64 -10.50
CA GLN A 146 -5.46 -24.04 -10.32
C GLN A 146 -4.42 -24.47 -11.34
N THR A 147 -3.33 -25.05 -10.85
CA THR A 147 -2.32 -25.68 -11.69
C THR A 147 -2.76 -27.09 -12.06
N THR A 148 -2.75 -27.38 -13.35
CA THR A 148 -3.07 -28.70 -13.92
C THR A 148 -2.05 -29.08 -14.99
N ARG A 149 -2.10 -30.33 -15.46
CA ARG A 149 -1.27 -30.81 -16.57
C ARG A 149 -2.14 -30.95 -17.82
N LEU A 150 -1.91 -30.10 -18.81
CA LEU A 150 -2.58 -30.14 -20.10
C LEU A 150 -1.57 -30.51 -21.19
N ALA A 151 -1.87 -31.56 -21.96
CA ALA A 151 -0.97 -32.08 -23.02
C ALA A 151 0.48 -32.31 -22.55
N GLY A 152 0.66 -32.80 -21.32
CA GLY A 152 1.98 -33.08 -20.74
C GLY A 152 2.73 -31.85 -20.19
N LYS A 153 2.17 -30.65 -20.31
CA LYS A 153 2.76 -29.40 -19.78
C LYS A 153 1.99 -28.90 -18.57
N GLU A 154 2.71 -28.29 -17.64
CA GLU A 154 2.08 -27.58 -16.52
C GLU A 154 1.33 -26.35 -17.06
N THR A 155 0.11 -26.13 -16.59
CA THR A 155 -0.79 -25.08 -17.08
C THR A 155 -1.61 -24.56 -15.91
N VAL A 156 -1.57 -23.25 -15.70
CA VAL A 156 -2.43 -22.58 -14.72
C VAL A 156 -3.71 -22.16 -15.41
N LEU A 157 -4.85 -22.61 -14.89
CA LEU A 157 -6.18 -22.20 -15.31
C LEU A 157 -6.83 -21.42 -14.17
N GLY A 158 -7.54 -20.34 -14.50
CA GLY A 158 -8.14 -19.50 -13.47
C GLY A 158 -9.19 -18.54 -13.98
N ILE A 159 -9.89 -17.94 -13.02
CA ILE A 159 -10.89 -16.88 -13.23
C ILE A 159 -10.49 -15.72 -12.33
N SER A 160 -10.50 -14.50 -12.89
CA SER A 160 -10.26 -13.27 -12.13
C SER A 160 -11.44 -12.33 -12.29
N VAL A 161 -11.88 -11.73 -11.19
CA VAL A 161 -12.82 -10.61 -11.18
C VAL A 161 -12.08 -9.40 -10.60
N ASN A 162 -11.99 -8.32 -11.37
CA ASN A 162 -11.30 -7.12 -10.93
C ASN A 162 -11.94 -5.82 -11.43
N ASN A 163 -11.70 -4.73 -10.71
CA ASN A 163 -12.17 -3.38 -11.07
C ASN A 163 -11.07 -2.50 -11.70
N ASN A 164 -9.83 -2.99 -11.78
CA ASN A 164 -8.70 -2.26 -12.34
C ASN A 164 -7.81 -3.17 -13.20
N PRO A 165 -8.27 -3.55 -14.41
CA PRO A 165 -7.58 -4.49 -15.27
C PRO A 165 -6.28 -3.87 -15.83
N GLY A 166 -5.17 -4.56 -15.66
CA GLY A 166 -3.85 -4.16 -16.18
C GLY A 166 -2.88 -3.65 -15.11
N VAL A 167 -3.37 -3.37 -13.91
CA VAL A 167 -2.56 -3.17 -12.70
C VAL A 167 -2.50 -4.46 -11.93
#